data_AF-A0A379WBV9-F1
#
_entry.id   AF-A0A379WBV9-F1
#
_cell.length_a   1.000
_cell.length_b   1.000
_cell.length_c   1.000
_cell.angle_alpha   90.00
_cell.angle_beta   90.00
_cell.angle_gamma   90.00
#
_symmetry.space_group_name_H-M   'P 1'
#
loop_
_entity.id
_entity.type
_entity.pdbx_description
1 polymer ?
#
loop_
_entity_poly.entity_id
_entity_poly.type
_entity_poly.pdbx_seq_one_letter_code
_entity_poly.pdbx_strand_id
1 'polypeptide(L)'
;MAVVERISHRVAVMYLGQIVEMGPRRAVLKIRSILIRVKLMAAVPVADPSRHRPRRVLLSDDIPSNIHKRGEETPAVSLQLVGPGHYVARPLQDNALSRL
;
A
#
# COMPACT_ATOMS: atom_id res chain seq x y z
N MET A 1 -6.15 9.32 -8.92
CA MET A 1 -6.76 7.99 -8.68
C MET A 1 -8.22 8.05 -9.11
N ALA A 2 -8.55 7.78 -10.38
CA ALA A 2 -9.87 8.17 -10.90
C ALA A 2 -11.01 7.19 -10.61
N VAL A 3 -10.72 5.88 -10.55
CA VAL A 3 -11.76 4.84 -10.44
C VAL A 3 -12.05 4.53 -8.96
N VAL A 4 -11.04 4.04 -8.23
CA VAL A 4 -11.17 3.65 -6.81
C VAL A 4 -11.70 4.79 -5.94
N GLU A 5 -11.25 6.03 -6.21
CA GLU A 5 -11.76 7.19 -5.48
C GLU A 5 -13.24 7.46 -5.75
N ARG A 6 -13.74 7.25 -6.98
CA ARG A 6 -15.11 7.60 -7.36
C ARG A 6 -16.15 6.54 -7.01
N ILE A 7 -15.77 5.26 -6.96
CA ILE A 7 -16.75 4.15 -6.84
C ILE A 7 -16.71 3.42 -5.49
N SER A 8 -15.63 3.55 -4.72
CA SER A 8 -15.46 2.73 -3.51
C SER A 8 -15.77 3.51 -2.22
N HIS A 9 -16.59 2.92 -1.36
CA HIS A 9 -16.83 3.43 0.00
C HIS A 9 -15.65 3.12 0.94
N ARG A 10 -15.06 1.94 0.77
CA ARG A 10 -13.90 1.44 1.52
C ARG A 10 -12.83 0.96 0.56
N VAL A 11 -11.58 1.06 0.98
CA VAL A 11 -10.41 0.65 0.21
C VAL A 11 -9.53 -0.22 1.09
N ALA A 12 -8.96 -1.27 0.50
CA ALA A 12 -7.92 -2.08 1.10
C ALA A 12 -6.66 -2.01 0.21
N VAL A 13 -5.49 -1.95 0.83
CA VAL A 13 -4.19 -2.00 0.17
C VAL A 13 -3.55 -3.33 0.54
N MET A 14 -3.05 -4.04 -0.46
CA MET A 14 -2.36 -5.31 -0.30
C MET A 14 -0.88 -5.20 -0.66
N TYR A 15 -0.06 -5.99 0.02
CA TYR A 15 1.35 -6.20 -0.30
C TYR A 15 1.70 -7.66 -0.06
N LEU A 16 2.32 -8.32 -1.05
CA LEU A 16 2.67 -9.75 -1.01
C LEU A 16 1.52 -10.66 -0.56
N GLY A 17 0.30 -10.40 -1.04
CA GLY A 17 -0.88 -11.19 -0.70
C GLY A 17 -1.52 -10.87 0.65
N GLN A 18 -0.98 -9.94 1.43
CA GLN A 18 -1.50 -9.57 2.75
C GLN A 18 -2.14 -8.17 2.72
N ILE A 19 -3.28 -8.00 3.39
CA ILE A 19 -3.89 -6.67 3.58
C ILE A 19 -3.03 -5.91 4.59
N VAL A 20 -2.41 -4.82 4.15
CA VAL A 20 -1.56 -3.98 4.99
C VAL A 20 -2.27 -2.74 5.50
N GLU A 21 -3.39 -2.38 4.88
CA GLU A 21 -4.19 -1.23 5.29
C GLU A 21 -5.61 -1.31 4.74
N MET A 22 -6.60 -0.90 5.54
CA MET A 22 -7.98 -0.85 5.10
C MET A 22 -8.78 0.24 5.81
N GLY A 23 -9.73 0.87 5.12
CA GLY A 23 -10.58 1.88 5.75
C GLY A 23 -11.45 2.66 4.77
N PRO A 24 -12.14 3.72 5.23
CA PRO A 24 -12.89 4.61 4.35
C PRO A 24 -11.98 5.18 3.26
N ARG A 25 -12.47 5.32 2.03
CA ARG A 25 -11.65 5.82 0.90
C ARG A 25 -10.89 7.11 1.24
N ARG A 26 -11.53 8.04 1.97
CA ARG A 26 -10.91 9.31 2.37
C ARG A 26 -9.78 9.09 3.37
N ALA A 27 -9.94 8.21 4.34
CA ALA A 27 -8.91 7.91 5.33
C ALA A 27 -7.70 7.24 4.67
N VAL A 28 -7.95 6.27 3.79
CA VAL A 28 -6.91 5.52 3.08
C VAL A 28 -6.21 6.34 1.99
N LEU A 29 -6.90 7.31 1.37
CA LEU A 29 -6.30 8.14 0.30
C LEU A 29 -5.71 9.47 0.80
N LYS A 30 -6.14 10.00 1.96
CA LYS A 30 -5.68 11.32 2.45
C LYS A 30 -4.63 11.27 3.56
N ILE A 31 -4.53 10.20 4.35
CA ILE A 31 -3.57 10.11 5.48
C ILE A 31 -2.23 9.51 5.01
N ARG A 32 -1.12 10.19 5.32
CA ARG A 32 0.23 9.85 4.86
C ARG A 32 0.97 8.91 5.82
N SER A 33 0.50 7.68 6.03
CA SER A 33 1.11 6.81 7.06
C SER A 33 1.70 5.47 6.59
N ILE A 34 2.03 5.27 5.31
CA ILE A 34 2.83 4.08 4.95
C ILE A 34 3.68 4.25 3.69
N LEU A 35 4.93 3.80 3.73
CA LEU A 35 5.91 3.92 2.63
C LEU A 35 5.44 3.23 1.34
N ILE A 36 4.74 2.09 1.45
CA ILE A 36 4.13 1.40 0.28
C ILE A 36 3.12 2.29 -0.46
N ARG A 37 2.36 3.13 0.26
CA ARG A 37 1.41 4.05 -0.37
C ARG A 37 2.11 5.24 -1.00
N VAL A 38 3.22 5.73 -0.45
CA VAL A 38 4.02 6.76 -1.12
C VAL A 38 4.48 6.26 -2.48
N LYS A 39 4.96 5.00 -2.55
CA LYS A 39 5.30 4.32 -3.80
C LYS A 39 4.09 4.18 -4.75
N LEU A 40 2.91 3.79 -4.23
CA LEU A 40 1.68 3.68 -5.03
C LEU A 40 1.18 5.05 -5.55
N MET A 41 1.24 6.10 -4.73
CA MET A 41 0.81 7.45 -5.09
C MET A 41 1.76 8.08 -6.11
N ALA A 42 3.06 7.80 -6.03
CA ALA A 42 4.04 8.20 -7.03
C ALA A 42 3.81 7.54 -8.41
N ALA A 43 3.12 6.40 -8.45
CA ALA A 43 2.73 5.73 -9.69
C ALA A 43 1.44 6.28 -10.33
N VAL A 44 0.72 7.18 -9.64
CA VAL A 44 -0.51 7.80 -10.18
C VAL A 44 -0.13 8.73 -11.34
N PRO A 45 -0.71 8.54 -12.54
CA PRO A 45 -0.38 9.36 -13.70
C PRO A 45 -0.81 10.81 -13.51
N VAL A 46 0.07 11.75 -13.89
CA VAL A 46 -0.28 13.17 -14.04
C VAL A 46 -1.04 13.32 -15.36
N ALA A 47 -2.28 13.79 -15.28
CA ALA A 47 -3.19 13.88 -16.43
C ALA A 47 -2.83 15.00 -17.43
N ASP A 48 -2.06 15.99 -17.00
CA ASP A 48 -1.66 17.14 -17.81
C ASP A 48 -0.45 16.80 -18.69
N PRO A 49 -0.59 16.80 -20.03
CA PRO A 49 0.48 16.47 -20.95
C PRO A 49 1.59 17.54 -21.02
N SER A 50 1.31 18.77 -20.59
CA SER A 50 2.27 19.88 -20.58
C SER A 50 3.18 19.90 -19.35
N ARG A 51 2.81 19.18 -18.29
CA ARG A 51 3.63 19.05 -17.08
C ARG A 51 4.77 18.08 -17.33
N HIS A 52 5.99 18.55 -17.10
CA HIS A 52 7.19 17.72 -17.12
C HIS A 52 6.98 16.53 -16.18
N ARG A 53 7.01 15.32 -16.73
CA ARG A 53 6.82 14.10 -15.95
C ARG A 53 7.99 14.00 -14.96
N PRO A 54 7.77 13.97 -13.64
CA PRO A 54 8.82 13.53 -12.74
C PRO A 54 9.24 12.14 -13.23
N ARG A 55 10.56 11.93 -13.36
CA ARG A 55 11.16 10.64 -13.71
C ARG A 55 10.39 9.58 -12.94
N ARG A 56 9.72 8.64 -13.64
CA ARG A 56 8.98 7.55 -12.99
C ARG A 56 9.91 7.07 -11.90
N VAL A 57 9.48 7.14 -10.65
CA VAL A 57 10.00 6.23 -9.64
C VAL A 57 9.48 4.88 -10.13
N LEU A 58 10.15 4.35 -11.15
CA LEU A 58 10.09 2.94 -11.43
C LEU A 58 10.44 2.32 -10.09
N LEU A 59 9.62 1.36 -9.70
CA LEU A 59 9.88 0.48 -8.59
C LEU A 59 11.21 -0.22 -8.92
N SER A 60 12.32 0.45 -8.66
CA SER A 60 13.68 -0.05 -8.93
C SER A 60 14.11 -1.01 -7.84
N ASP A 61 13.41 -1.02 -6.72
CA ASP A 61 13.53 -2.08 -5.72
C ASP A 61 12.74 -3.26 -6.27
N ASP A 62 13.42 -4.39 -6.51
CA ASP A 62 12.78 -5.63 -6.90
C ASP A 62 11.62 -5.94 -5.95
N ILE A 63 10.42 -6.17 -6.52
CA ILE A 63 9.28 -6.65 -5.73
C ILE A 63 9.64 -8.08 -5.30
N PRO A 64 9.70 -8.37 -3.99
CA PRO A 64 10.03 -9.71 -3.54
C PRO A 64 8.98 -10.71 -4.02
N SER A 65 9.43 -11.95 -4.26
CA SER A 65 8.54 -13.05 -4.64
C SER A 65 7.48 -13.28 -3.58
N ASN A 66 6.23 -13.44 -4.02
CA ASN A 66 5.11 -13.90 -3.19
C ASN A 66 4.91 -15.43 -3.24
N ILE A 67 5.88 -16.16 -3.80
CA ILE A 67 5.89 -17.63 -3.87
C ILE A 67 6.80 -18.15 -2.75
N HIS A 68 6.22 -18.96 -1.87
CA HIS A 68 6.89 -19.58 -0.73
C HIS A 68 7.05 -21.09 -0.94
N LYS A 69 7.99 -21.72 -0.21
CA LYS A 69 8.11 -23.18 -0.21
C LYS A 69 6.90 -23.81 0.48
N ARG A 70 6.56 -25.04 0.09
CA ARG A 70 5.51 -25.80 0.78
C ARG A 70 5.92 -26.03 2.24
N GLY A 71 5.08 -25.61 3.18
CA GLY A 71 5.35 -25.68 4.62
C GLY A 71 6.03 -24.44 5.21
N GLU A 72 6.37 -23.44 4.39
CA GLU A 72 6.79 -22.12 4.86
C GLU A 72 5.55 -21.32 5.26
N GLU A 73 5.43 -20.99 6.56
CA GLU A 73 4.33 -20.18 7.06
C GLU A 73 4.72 -18.69 7.05
N THR A 74 3.98 -17.89 6.29
CA THR A 74 4.09 -16.43 6.37
C THR A 74 3.19 -15.93 7.50
N PRO A 75 3.72 -15.33 8.58
CA PRO A 75 2.90 -14.87 9.68
C PRO A 75 1.90 -13.83 9.19
N ALA A 76 0.63 -14.03 9.57
CA ALA A 76 -0.43 -13.10 9.20
C ALA A 76 -0.17 -11.72 9.80
N VAL A 77 -0.37 -10.69 8.99
CA VAL A 77 -0.24 -9.30 9.43
C VAL A 77 -1.34 -8.97 10.43
N SER A 78 -0.96 -8.45 11.59
CA SER A 78 -1.89 -7.92 12.59
C SER A 78 -2.28 -6.49 12.24
N LEU A 79 -3.58 -6.24 12.07
CA LEU A 79 -4.11 -4.91 11.77
C LEU A 79 -4.50 -4.18 13.07
N GLN A 80 -4.01 -2.95 13.22
CA GLN A 80 -4.34 -2.06 14.32
C GLN A 80 -5.28 -0.95 13.87
N LEU A 81 -6.30 -0.65 14.68
CA LEU A 81 -7.20 0.47 14.45
C LEU A 81 -6.45 1.78 14.74
N VAL A 82 -6.31 2.64 13.74
CA VAL A 82 -5.62 3.94 13.84
C VAL A 82 -6.58 5.13 13.74
N GLY A 83 -7.86 4.85 13.48
CA GLY A 83 -8.93 5.84 13.41
C GLY A 83 -10.27 5.16 13.10
N PRO A 84 -11.40 5.89 13.05
CA PRO A 84 -12.71 5.30 12.86
C PRO A 84 -12.80 4.43 11.59
N GLY A 85 -12.91 3.11 11.79
CA GLY A 85 -12.96 2.12 10.72
C GLY A 85 -11.71 2.03 9.85
N HIS A 86 -10.58 2.61 10.27
CA HIS A 86 -9.30 2.64 9.55
C HIS A 86 -8.25 1.82 10.29
N TYR A 87 -7.73 0.80 9.62
CA TYR A 87 -6.81 -0.17 10.15
C TYR A 87 -5.51 -0.19 9.35
N VAL A 88 -4.39 -0.36 10.03
CA VAL A 88 -3.04 -0.41 9.45
C VAL A 88 -2.26 -1.57 10.06
N ALA A 89 -1.46 -2.25 9.24
CA ALA A 89 -0.53 -3.28 9.67
C ALA A 89 0.41 -2.78 10.77
N ARG A 90 0.46 -3.50 11.89
CA ARG A 90 1.57 -3.36 12.84
C ARG A 90 2.84 -3.90 12.17
N PRO A 91 3.97 -3.18 12.20
CA PRO A 91 5.23 -3.77 11.79
C PRO A 91 5.52 -4.97 12.69
N LEU A 92 5.56 -6.18 12.12
CA LEU A 92 6.21 -7.31 12.78
C LEU A 92 7.70 -6.95 12.87
N GLN A 93 8.22 -6.93 14.10
CA GLN A 93 9.66 -6.79 14.33
C GLN A 93 10.37 -7.85 13.48
N ASP A 94 11.19 -7.42 12.51
CA ASP A 94 11.97 -8.22 11.55
C ASP A 94 11.29 -8.86 10.32
N ASN A 95 10.22 -8.26 9.77
CA ASN A 95 9.70 -8.69 8.45
C ASN A 95 10.09 -7.73 7.31
N ALA A 96 9.94 -8.13 6.05
CA ALA A 96 10.16 -7.26 4.88
C ALA A 96 9.38 -5.92 4.96
N LEU A 97 8.29 -5.90 5.72
CA LEU A 97 7.49 -4.72 6.05
C LEU A 97 8.16 -3.73 7.02
N SER A 98 9.15 -4.17 7.81
CA SER A 98 9.94 -3.32 8.73
C SER A 98 11.22 -2.76 8.10
N ARG A 99 11.59 -3.22 6.88
CA ARG A 99 12.77 -2.75 6.11
C ARG A 99 12.40 -1.74 5.00
N LEU A 100 11.15 -1.29 4.98
CA LEU A 100 10.64 -0.26 4.09
C LEU A 100 10.45 1.03 4.87
#